data_AF-A0A7X3YUJ9-F1
#
_entry.id   AF-A0A7X3YUJ9-F1
#
_cell.length_a   1.000
_cell.length_b   1.000
_cell.length_c   1.000
_cell.angle_alpha   90.00
_cell.angle_beta   90.00
_cell.angle_gamma   90.00
#
_symmetry.space_group_name_H-M   'P 1'
#
loop_
_entity.id
_entity.type
_entity.pdbx_description
1 polymer ?
#
loop_
_entity_poly.entity_id
_entity_poly.type
_entity_poly.pdbx_seq_one_letter_code
_entity_poly.pdbx_strand_id
1 'polypeptide(L)'
;MSDESHPGWRHVQGHLKQANSDFVQYEPDGALTLELDDEDWQLEITPAGLFVCQAGYALEDMQSLLSDGTAEDLGSDELAKQAKFYIQQVVSKYRERLVEDGFSERVEMNDEYVAVFFERPVDFNNLSELEQLITRYRRQFAAT
;
A
#
# COMPACT_ATOMS: atom_id res chain seq x y z
N MET A 1 12.57 -8.17 -12.51
CA MET A 1 13.01 -6.96 -13.23
C MET A 1 13.82 -6.15 -12.26
N SER A 2 14.99 -5.66 -12.63
CA SER A 2 15.80 -4.83 -11.73
C SER A 2 15.07 -3.50 -11.56
N ASP A 3 14.28 -3.35 -10.49
CA ASP A 3 13.86 -2.03 -10.04
C ASP A 3 15.11 -1.29 -9.61
N GLU A 4 15.66 -0.48 -10.52
CA GLU A 4 16.82 0.33 -10.22
C GLU A 4 16.42 1.36 -9.17
N SER A 5 16.92 1.15 -7.95
CA SER A 5 16.79 2.09 -6.85
C SER A 5 17.26 3.48 -7.28
N HIS A 6 16.43 4.49 -7.02
CA HIS A 6 16.73 5.88 -7.32
C HIS A 6 18.03 6.30 -6.59
N PRO A 7 18.97 7.00 -7.23
CA PRO A 7 20.25 7.38 -6.61
C PRO A 7 20.11 8.16 -5.28
N GLY A 8 19.01 8.90 -5.14
CA GLY A 8 18.67 9.66 -3.92
C GLY A 8 17.99 8.84 -2.81
N TRP A 9 17.68 7.56 -3.02
CA TRP A 9 16.82 6.79 -2.13
C TRP A 9 17.33 6.75 -0.68
N ARG A 10 18.61 6.42 -0.47
CA ARG A 10 19.17 6.36 0.90
C ARG A 10 19.06 7.68 1.66
N HIS A 11 19.16 8.81 0.95
CA HIS A 11 18.99 10.12 1.56
C HIS A 11 17.53 10.36 1.98
N VAL A 12 16.60 10.11 1.06
CA VAL A 12 15.14 10.22 1.30
C VAL A 12 14.71 9.30 2.44
N GLN A 13 15.15 8.05 2.40
CA GLN A 13 14.85 7.03 3.41
C GLN A 13 15.32 7.46 4.81
N GLY A 14 16.56 7.95 4.92
CA GLY A 14 17.10 8.46 6.18
C GLY A 14 16.33 9.69 6.68
N HIS A 15 15.97 10.60 5.78
CA HIS A 15 15.18 11.78 6.09
C HIS A 15 13.77 11.42 6.61
N LEU A 16 13.04 10.58 5.90
CA LEU A 16 11.67 10.18 6.26
C LEU A 16 11.63 9.42 7.60
N LYS A 17 12.58 8.51 7.85
CA LYS A 17 12.69 7.81 9.14
C LYS A 17 13.00 8.75 10.31
N GLN A 18 13.70 9.86 10.07
CA GLN A 18 13.96 10.88 11.09
C GLN A 18 12.74 11.77 11.32
N ALA A 19 12.03 12.13 10.25
CA ALA A 19 10.85 13.00 10.29
C ALA A 19 9.62 12.30 10.89
N ASN A 20 9.49 10.98 10.69
CA ASN A 20 8.36 10.19 11.15
C ASN A 20 8.81 8.80 11.61
N SER A 21 8.69 8.55 12.92
CA SER A 21 9.06 7.27 13.54
C SER A 21 8.12 6.11 13.20
N ASP A 22 6.94 6.41 12.65
CA ASP A 22 5.92 5.40 12.32
C ASP A 22 6.28 4.61 11.05
N PHE A 23 7.27 5.05 10.27
CA PHE A 23 7.72 4.32 9.09
C PHE A 23 8.42 3.02 9.47
N VAL A 24 7.94 1.92 8.90
CA VAL A 24 8.54 0.59 9.00
C VAL A 24 9.27 0.26 7.69
N GLN A 25 10.35 -0.51 7.81
CA GLN A 25 11.06 -1.07 6.66
C GLN A 25 11.25 -2.56 6.87
N TYR A 26 10.70 -3.36 5.96
CA TYR A 26 10.77 -4.82 6.04
C TYR A 26 12.05 -5.38 5.39
N GLU A 27 12.57 -4.72 4.37
CA GLU A 27 13.76 -5.15 3.63
C GLU A 27 14.87 -4.08 3.62
N PRO A 28 16.16 -4.46 3.74
CA PRO A 28 17.27 -3.51 3.61
C PRO A 28 17.23 -2.78 2.27
N ASP A 29 17.35 -1.44 2.33
CA ASP A 29 17.21 -0.55 1.15
C ASP A 29 15.85 -0.68 0.40
N GLY A 30 14.89 -1.45 0.91
CA GLY A 30 13.53 -1.60 0.36
C GLY A 30 12.59 -0.45 0.75
N ALA A 31 11.31 -0.56 0.38
CA ALA A 31 10.30 0.48 0.61
C ALA A 31 10.12 0.85 2.09
N LEU A 32 9.65 2.08 2.32
CA LEU A 32 9.16 2.52 3.63
C LEU A 32 7.65 2.43 3.65
N THR A 33 7.11 1.66 4.58
CA THR A 33 5.68 1.43 4.78
C THR A 33 5.19 2.22 5.99
N LEU A 34 4.00 2.79 5.87
CA LEU A 34 3.31 3.53 6.91
C LEU A 34 1.86 3.07 6.96
N GLU A 35 1.47 2.48 8.09
CA GLU A 35 0.08 2.16 8.37
C GLU A 35 -0.77 3.43 8.44
N LEU A 36 -1.99 3.35 7.94
CA LEU A 36 -2.96 4.45 7.96
C LEU A 36 -4.07 4.14 8.97
N ASP A 37 -4.83 5.18 9.32
CA ASP A 37 -5.93 5.04 10.28
C ASP A 37 -7.10 4.18 9.74
N ASP A 38 -7.24 4.10 8.41
CA ASP A 38 -8.09 3.12 7.74
C ASP A 38 -7.28 1.82 7.63
N GLU A 39 -7.58 0.85 8.49
CA GLU A 39 -6.78 -0.38 8.70
C GLU A 39 -6.63 -1.24 7.43
N ASP A 40 -7.51 -1.04 6.43
CA ASP A 40 -7.42 -1.70 5.13
C ASP A 40 -6.35 -1.09 4.21
N TRP A 41 -5.76 0.05 4.58
CA TRP A 41 -4.85 0.83 3.75
C TRP A 41 -3.50 1.07 4.40
N GLN A 42 -2.46 0.97 3.58
CA GLN A 42 -1.12 1.41 3.92
C GLN A 42 -0.53 2.30 2.83
N LEU A 43 0.41 3.15 3.24
CA LEU A 43 1.18 4.02 2.35
C LEU A 43 2.60 3.48 2.23
N GLU A 44 3.14 3.46 1.01
CA GLU A 44 4.55 3.15 0.77
C GLU A 44 5.25 4.23 -0.03
N ILE A 45 6.51 4.49 0.34
CA ILE A 45 7.47 5.19 -0.51
C ILE A 45 8.51 4.17 -0.97
N THR A 46 8.61 3.95 -2.27
CA THR A 46 9.47 2.90 -2.83
C THR A 46 10.85 3.43 -3.24
N PRO A 47 11.88 2.57 -3.32
CA PRO A 47 13.19 2.96 -3.84
C PRO A 47 13.14 3.47 -5.29
N ALA A 48 12.13 3.08 -6.06
CA ALA A 48 11.93 3.50 -7.44
C ALA A 48 11.37 4.93 -7.59
N GLY A 49 11.10 5.63 -6.49
CA GLY A 49 10.53 6.98 -6.55
C GLY A 49 9.00 6.99 -6.70
N LEU A 50 8.33 5.95 -6.21
CA LEU A 50 6.87 5.87 -6.21
C LEU A 50 6.32 6.17 -4.81
N PHE A 51 5.21 6.89 -4.81
CA PHE A 51 4.30 7.01 -3.68
C PHE A 51 3.10 6.11 -3.96
N VAL A 52 2.85 5.18 -3.06
CA VAL A 52 1.89 4.10 -3.24
C VAL A 52 0.88 4.13 -2.11
N CYS A 53 -0.40 4.17 -2.44
CA CYS A 53 -1.48 3.83 -1.51
C CYS A 53 -1.96 2.44 -1.90
N GLN A 54 -1.94 1.48 -0.99
CA GLN A 54 -2.35 0.11 -1.30
C GLN A 54 -3.33 -0.43 -0.26
N ALA A 55 -4.20 -1.32 -0.74
CA ALA A 55 -5.07 -2.15 0.07
C ALA A 55 -4.92 -3.59 -0.41
N GLY A 56 -4.73 -4.52 0.51
CA GLY A 56 -4.45 -5.91 0.17
C GLY A 56 -4.65 -6.87 1.34
N TYR A 57 -4.79 -8.14 0.99
CA TYR A 57 -5.03 -9.22 1.93
C TYR A 57 -4.16 -10.42 1.58
N ALA A 58 -3.49 -10.97 2.58
CA ALA A 58 -2.96 -12.32 2.47
C ALA A 58 -4.11 -13.32 2.37
N LEU A 59 -3.97 -14.35 1.53
CA LEU A 59 -5.00 -15.38 1.39
C LEU A 59 -5.19 -16.19 2.69
N GLU A 60 -4.13 -16.32 3.50
CA GLU A 60 -4.20 -16.94 4.83
C GLU A 60 -5.08 -16.14 5.81
N ASP A 61 -5.00 -14.81 5.78
CA ASP A 61 -5.85 -13.95 6.59
C ASP A 61 -7.31 -14.05 6.15
N MET A 62 -7.55 -14.11 4.83
CA MET A 62 -8.89 -14.32 4.27
C MET A 62 -9.46 -15.68 4.66
N GLN A 63 -8.64 -16.73 4.67
CA GLN A 63 -9.07 -18.05 5.13
C GLN A 63 -9.46 -18.01 6.61
N SER A 64 -8.65 -17.34 7.43
CA SER A 64 -8.92 -17.17 8.86
C SER A 64 -10.21 -16.37 9.11
N LEU A 65 -10.44 -15.32 8.33
CA LEU A 65 -11.64 -14.47 8.41
C LEU A 65 -12.92 -15.20 8.00
N LEU A 66 -12.86 -16.00 6.92
CA LEU A 66 -14.02 -16.68 6.36
C LEU A 66 -14.36 -17.99 7.07
N SER A 67 -13.37 -18.61 7.72
CA SER A 67 -13.57 -19.92 8.33
C SER A 67 -14.42 -19.87 9.62
N ASP A 68 -14.53 -18.75 10.34
CA ASP A 68 -15.34 -18.55 11.57
C ASP A 68 -15.41 -19.79 12.51
N GLY A 69 -14.29 -20.51 12.65
CA GLY A 69 -14.18 -21.74 13.45
C GLY A 69 -14.72 -23.04 12.82
N THR A 70 -15.13 -23.02 11.56
CA THR A 70 -15.54 -24.19 10.77
C THR A 70 -14.41 -24.68 9.86
N ALA A 71 -14.28 -26.00 9.74
CA ALA A 71 -13.21 -26.66 9.01
C ALA A 71 -13.41 -26.69 7.48
N GLU A 72 -14.10 -25.71 6.90
CA GLU A 72 -14.24 -25.63 5.44
C GLU A 72 -12.98 -24.99 4.85
N ASP A 73 -12.12 -25.85 4.32
CA ASP A 73 -10.91 -25.44 3.61
C ASP A 73 -11.31 -24.93 2.21
N LEU A 74 -11.43 -23.61 2.09
CA LEU A 74 -11.63 -22.96 0.80
C LEU A 74 -10.34 -23.08 -0.03
N GLY A 75 -10.48 -23.52 -1.28
CA GLY A 75 -9.35 -23.51 -2.21
C GLY A 75 -8.85 -22.09 -2.50
N SER A 76 -7.57 -21.96 -2.86
CA SER A 76 -6.90 -20.68 -3.15
C SER A 76 -7.65 -19.81 -4.17
N ASP A 77 -8.23 -20.43 -5.21
CA ASP A 77 -9.04 -19.73 -6.22
C ASP A 77 -10.28 -19.05 -5.63
N GLU A 78 -10.91 -19.68 -4.63
CA GLU A 78 -12.09 -19.12 -3.98
C GLU A 78 -11.69 -18.04 -2.99
N LEU A 79 -10.63 -18.26 -2.20
CA LEU A 79 -10.06 -17.23 -1.32
C LEU A 79 -9.66 -15.98 -2.10
N ALA A 80 -8.99 -16.12 -3.25
CA ALA A 80 -8.59 -15.01 -4.09
C ALA A 80 -9.79 -14.22 -4.65
N LYS A 81 -10.90 -14.88 -4.98
CA LYS A 81 -12.14 -14.20 -5.40
C LYS A 81 -12.76 -13.41 -4.26
N GLN A 82 -12.82 -14.00 -3.06
CA GLN A 82 -13.37 -13.32 -1.88
C GLN A 82 -12.51 -12.12 -1.49
N ALA A 83 -11.18 -12.29 -1.46
CA ALA A 83 -10.22 -11.22 -1.23
C ALA A 83 -10.40 -10.08 -2.24
N LYS A 84 -10.47 -10.41 -3.54
CA LYS A 84 -10.70 -9.43 -4.60
C LYS A 84 -12.02 -8.69 -4.43
N PHE A 85 -13.10 -9.40 -4.10
CA PHE A 85 -14.42 -8.78 -3.89
C PHE A 85 -14.38 -7.80 -2.72
N TYR A 86 -13.79 -8.19 -1.59
CA TYR A 86 -13.63 -7.33 -0.42
C TYR A 86 -12.79 -6.08 -0.75
N ILE A 87 -11.61 -6.26 -1.34
CA ILE A 87 -10.72 -5.16 -1.73
C ILE A 87 -11.43 -4.20 -2.69
N GLN A 88 -12.22 -4.71 -3.63
CA GLN A 88 -13.00 -3.86 -4.54
C GLN A 88 -13.98 -2.93 -3.80
N GLN A 89 -14.57 -3.38 -2.68
CA GLN A 89 -15.42 -2.54 -1.84
C GLN A 89 -14.58 -1.47 -1.12
N VAL A 90 -13.48 -1.88 -0.47
CA VAL A 90 -12.54 -0.98 0.22
C VAL A 90 -12.07 0.14 -0.70
N VAL A 91 -11.58 -0.21 -1.90
CA VAL A 91 -10.98 0.77 -2.80
C VAL A 91 -12.01 1.70 -3.43
N SER A 92 -13.27 1.27 -3.57
CA SER A 92 -14.33 2.08 -4.19
C SER A 92 -14.53 3.43 -3.50
N LYS A 93 -14.30 3.48 -2.18
CA LYS A 93 -14.40 4.67 -1.33
C LYS A 93 -13.42 5.78 -1.69
N TYR A 94 -12.24 5.43 -2.21
CA TYR A 94 -11.16 6.38 -2.49
C TYR A 94 -10.72 6.43 -3.96
N ARG A 95 -11.11 5.44 -4.77
CA ARG A 95 -10.64 5.23 -6.16
C ARG A 95 -10.75 6.49 -7.02
N GLU A 96 -11.94 7.09 -7.09
CA GLU A 96 -12.18 8.25 -7.97
C GLU A 96 -11.21 9.39 -7.65
N ARG A 97 -11.08 9.73 -6.37
CA ARG A 97 -10.18 10.79 -5.92
C ARG A 97 -8.70 10.47 -6.13
N LEU A 98 -8.27 9.23 -5.90
CA LEU A 98 -6.89 8.81 -6.16
C LEU A 98 -6.54 8.95 -7.65
N VAL A 99 -7.46 8.53 -8.53
CA VAL A 99 -7.30 8.70 -9.98
C VAL A 99 -7.23 10.18 -10.37
N GLU A 100 -8.10 11.03 -9.81
CA GLU A 100 -8.07 12.49 -10.01
C GLU A 100 -6.77 13.12 -9.52
N ASP A 101 -6.19 12.61 -8.43
CA ASP A 101 -4.90 13.03 -7.87
C ASP A 101 -3.70 12.49 -8.68
N GLY A 102 -3.94 11.81 -9.80
CA GLY A 102 -2.93 11.38 -10.77
C GLY A 102 -2.33 10.00 -10.50
N PHE A 103 -2.95 9.18 -9.66
CA PHE A 103 -2.51 7.81 -9.43
C PHE A 103 -2.95 6.87 -10.56
N SER A 104 -2.10 5.89 -10.85
CA SER A 104 -2.44 4.75 -11.71
C SER A 104 -2.81 3.56 -10.85
N GLU A 105 -3.93 2.91 -11.15
CA GLU A 105 -4.39 1.71 -10.46
C GLU A 105 -3.76 0.46 -11.07
N ARG A 106 -3.20 -0.41 -10.23
CA ARG A 106 -2.66 -1.72 -10.59
C ARG A 106 -3.21 -2.76 -9.63
N VAL A 107 -3.58 -3.92 -10.16
CA VAL A 107 -4.06 -5.05 -9.35
C VAL A 107 -3.04 -6.17 -9.43
N GLU A 108 -2.67 -6.74 -8.29
CA GLU A 108 -1.83 -7.92 -8.21
C GLU A 108 -2.57 -9.05 -7.49
N MET A 109 -2.40 -10.26 -7.99
CA MET A 109 -3.01 -11.46 -7.46
C MET A 109 -2.07 -12.63 -7.74
N ASN A 110 -1.71 -13.35 -6.70
CA ASN A 110 -0.93 -14.57 -6.76
C ASN A 110 -1.44 -15.55 -5.68
N ASP A 111 -0.72 -16.66 -5.48
CA ASP A 111 -1.12 -17.70 -4.54
C ASP A 111 -0.94 -17.31 -3.07
N GLU A 112 -0.35 -16.15 -2.78
CA GLU A 112 -0.08 -15.65 -1.43
C GLU A 112 -1.02 -14.50 -1.04
N TYR A 113 -1.34 -13.61 -1.97
CA TYR A 113 -2.13 -12.42 -1.68
C TYR A 113 -2.92 -11.86 -2.88
N VAL A 114 -3.86 -10.97 -2.56
CA VAL A 114 -4.51 -10.07 -3.52
C VAL A 114 -4.33 -8.64 -3.04
N ALA A 115 -3.94 -7.74 -3.93
CA ALA A 115 -3.74 -6.33 -3.61
C ALA A 115 -4.12 -5.40 -4.76
N VAL A 116 -4.52 -4.18 -4.41
CA VAL A 116 -4.70 -3.07 -5.33
C VAL A 116 -3.76 -1.96 -4.91
N PHE A 117 -2.95 -1.50 -5.87
CA PHE A 117 -1.99 -0.44 -5.72
C PHE A 117 -2.47 0.79 -6.49
N PHE A 118 -2.45 1.93 -5.84
CA PHE A 118 -2.53 3.23 -6.49
C PHE A 118 -1.13 3.83 -6.43
N GLU A 119 -0.51 4.01 -7.60
CA GLU A 119 0.88 4.42 -7.71
C GLU A 119 1.01 5.77 -8.43
N ARG A 120 1.87 6.65 -7.91
CA ARG A 120 2.31 7.85 -8.62
C ARG A 120 3.80 8.12 -8.41
N PRO A 121 4.51 8.66 -9.41
CA PRO A 121 5.88 9.11 -9.20
C PRO A 121 5.92 10.32 -8.26
N VAL A 122 7.03 10.45 -7.52
CA VAL A 122 7.35 11.59 -6.66
C VAL A 122 8.77 12.08 -6.92
N ASP A 123 9.00 13.37 -6.71
CA ASP A 123 10.33 13.96 -6.85
C ASP A 123 11.10 13.87 -5.52
N PHE A 124 12.10 12.99 -5.50
CA PHE A 124 13.01 12.84 -4.35
C PHE A 124 13.95 14.02 -4.12
N ASN A 125 14.01 14.99 -5.05
CA ASN A 125 14.70 16.26 -4.82
C ASN A 125 13.82 17.28 -4.09
N ASN A 126 12.51 17.04 -3.97
CA ASN A 126 11.56 17.92 -3.29
C ASN A 126 10.95 17.25 -2.04
N LEU A 127 11.78 17.04 -1.01
CA LEU A 127 11.36 16.37 0.22
C LEU A 127 10.21 17.06 0.96
N SER A 128 10.11 18.40 0.87
CA SER A 128 9.00 19.15 1.47
C SER A 128 7.66 18.81 0.83
N GLU A 129 7.62 18.67 -0.50
CA GLU A 129 6.41 18.25 -1.21
C GLU A 129 6.04 16.80 -0.87
N LEU A 130 7.04 15.92 -0.77
CA LEU A 130 6.84 14.52 -0.35
C LEU A 130 6.22 14.43 1.06
N GLU A 131 6.75 15.17 2.03
CA GLU A 131 6.20 15.20 3.40
C GLU A 131 4.78 15.77 3.46
N GLN A 132 4.49 16.80 2.66
CA GLN A 132 3.14 17.35 2.53
C GLN A 132 2.17 16.32 1.93
N LEU A 133 2.63 15.55 0.93
CA LEU A 133 1.85 14.48 0.32
C LEU A 133 1.54 13.37 1.33
N ILE A 134 2.54 12.92 2.10
CA ILE A 134 2.37 11.94 3.18
C ILE A 134 1.34 12.44 4.19
N THR A 135 1.50 13.67 4.67
CA THR A 135 0.59 14.28 5.65
C THR A 135 -0.84 14.39 5.11
N ARG A 136 -0.98 14.76 3.83
CA ARG A 136 -2.28 14.86 3.17
C ARG A 136 -2.99 13.51 3.13
N TYR A 137 -2.30 12.45 2.71
CA TYR A 137 -2.93 11.13 2.59
C TYR A 137 -3.19 10.48 3.94
N ARG A 138 -2.32 10.64 4.95
CA ARG A 138 -2.65 10.24 6.34
C ARG A 138 -3.99 10.83 6.78
N ARG A 139 -4.20 12.14 6.60
CA ARG A 139 -5.48 12.79 6.94
C ARG A 139 -6.65 12.34 6.08
N GLN A 140 -6.40 12.04 4.81
CA GLN A 140 -7.45 11.63 3.88
C GLN A 140 -8.03 10.27 4.27
N PHE A 141 -7.18 9.33 4.69
CA PHE A 141 -7.61 8.01 5.16
C PHE A 141 -8.13 8.04 6.62
N ALA A 142 -7.72 9.04 7.41
CA ALA A 142 -8.28 9.27 8.75
C ALA A 142 -9.73 9.78 8.79
N ALA A 143 -10.21 10.42 7.72
CA ALA A 143 -11.50 11.11 7.70
C ALA A 143 -12.74 10.19 7.50
N THR A 144 -12.60 8.94 7.96
CA THR A 144 -13.55 7.82 8.03
C THR A 144 -14.86 8.05 8.75
#